data_AF-A0A7Y3HLH2-F1
#
_entry.id   AF-A0A7Y3HLH2-F1
#
_cell.length_a   1.000
_cell.length_b   1.000
_cell.length_c   1.000
_cell.angle_alpha   90.00
_cell.angle_beta   90.00
_cell.angle_gamma   90.00
#
_symmetry.space_group_name_H-M   'P 1'
#
loop_
_entity.id
_entity.type
_entity.pdbx_description
1 polymer ?
#
loop_
_entity_poly.entity_id
_entity_poly.type
_entity_poly.pdbx_seq_one_letter_code
_entity_poly.pdbx_strand_id
1 'polypeptide(L)'
;VEVSELLEHFQWLSEAQSRELDAEQLQAVADEIVDVQLYLVRLADELGVDILQAVARKVVLNEAKYPAEQVRGSAKKYDRYKS
;
A
#
# COMPACT_ATOMS: atom_id res chain seq x y z
N VAL A 1 -6.11 4.61 12.11
CA VAL A 1 -7.23 3.80 12.61
C VAL A 1 -7.54 2.79 11.51
N GLU A 2 -8.10 3.21 10.37
CA GLU A 2 -8.40 2.32 9.22
C GLU A 2 -7.25 1.41 8.76
N VAL A 3 -6.01 1.91 8.65
CA VAL A 3 -4.87 1.06 8.24
C VAL A 3 -4.61 -0.07 9.24
N SER A 4 -4.87 0.16 10.52
CA SER A 4 -4.75 -0.88 11.53
C SER A 4 -5.87 -1.91 11.39
N GLU A 5 -7.12 -1.47 11.16
CA GLU A 5 -8.28 -2.33 10.94
C GLU A 5 -8.09 -3.20 9.69
N LEU A 6 -7.59 -2.62 8.59
CA LEU A 6 -7.13 -3.37 7.41
C LEU A 6 -6.10 -4.46 7.74
N LEU A 7 -5.15 -4.18 8.63
CA LEU A 7 -4.10 -5.16 9.01
C LEU A 7 -4.64 -6.27 9.92
N GLU A 8 -5.71 -6.04 10.67
CA GLU A 8 -6.32 -7.04 11.56
C GLU A 8 -6.85 -8.25 10.79
N HIS A 9 -7.34 -8.05 9.56
CA HIS A 9 -7.75 -9.14 8.66
C HIS A 9 -6.63 -10.15 8.36
N PHE A 10 -5.37 -9.76 8.53
CA PHE A 10 -4.21 -10.59 8.21
C PHE A 10 -3.42 -11.06 9.45
N GLN A 11 -3.76 -10.57 10.65
CA GLN A 11 -2.94 -10.74 11.85
C GLN A 11 -2.62 -12.20 12.20
N TRP A 12 -3.56 -13.10 11.93
CA TRP A 12 -3.46 -14.53 12.28
C TRP A 12 -3.32 -15.45 11.07
N LEU A 13 -3.18 -14.88 9.87
CA LEU A 13 -3.05 -15.64 8.63
C LEU A 13 -1.58 -15.90 8.31
N SER A 14 -1.29 -17.12 7.87
CA SER A 14 -0.04 -17.40 7.16
C SER A 14 -0.04 -16.77 5.77
N GLU A 15 1.14 -16.68 5.15
CA GLU A 15 1.30 -16.13 3.79
C GLU A 15 0.51 -16.90 2.71
N ALA A 16 0.24 -18.19 2.93
CA ALA A 16 -0.61 -18.97 2.03
C ALA A 16 -2.09 -18.61 2.24
N GLN A 17 -2.53 -18.57 3.49
CA GLN A 17 -3.91 -18.24 3.84
C GLN A 17 -4.31 -16.82 3.44
N SER A 18 -3.39 -15.85 3.53
CA SER A 18 -3.66 -14.46 3.14
C SER A 18 -3.93 -14.28 1.63
N ARG A 19 -3.62 -15.29 0.82
CA ARG A 19 -3.90 -15.31 -0.63
C ARG A 19 -5.17 -16.07 -0.99
N GLU A 20 -5.78 -16.76 -0.03
CA GLU A 20 -6.94 -17.62 -0.20
C GLU A 20 -8.12 -17.11 0.63
N LEU A 21 -8.33 -15.79 0.61
CA LEU A 21 -9.48 -15.17 1.26
C LEU A 21 -10.78 -15.62 0.58
N ASP A 22 -11.78 -15.96 1.38
CA ASP A 22 -13.13 -16.18 0.86
C ASP A 22 -13.80 -14.85 0.44
N ALA A 23 -15.00 -14.94 -0.13
CA ALA A 23 -15.70 -13.77 -0.65
C ALA A 23 -16.08 -12.75 0.43
N GLU A 24 -16.37 -13.22 1.66
CA GLU A 24 -16.75 -12.34 2.77
C GLU A 24 -15.53 -11.62 3.33
N GLN A 25 -14.43 -12.35 3.52
CA GLN A 25 -13.14 -11.79 3.93
C GLN A 25 -12.61 -10.77 2.92
N LEU A 26 -12.70 -11.09 1.63
CA LEU A 26 -12.26 -10.18 0.57
C LEU A 26 -13.11 -8.90 0.55
N GLN A 27 -14.42 -9.01 0.78
CA GLN A 27 -15.29 -7.84 0.86
C GLN A 27 -14.92 -6.95 2.05
N ALA A 28 -14.70 -7.54 3.23
CA ALA A 28 -14.30 -6.77 4.41
C ALA A 28 -12.95 -6.05 4.20
N VAL A 29 -11.96 -6.73 3.63
CA VAL A 29 -10.68 -6.11 3.25
C VAL A 29 -10.88 -4.97 2.24
N ALA A 30 -11.79 -5.13 1.27
CA ALA A 30 -12.08 -4.10 0.29
C ALA A 30 -12.73 -2.86 0.93
N ASP A 31 -13.62 -3.05 1.90
CA ASP A 31 -14.26 -1.95 2.63
C ASP A 31 -13.22 -1.13 3.41
N GLU A 32 -12.31 -1.79 4.14
CA GLU A 32 -11.21 -1.12 4.85
C GLU A 32 -10.25 -0.37 3.91
N ILE A 33 -9.97 -0.93 2.72
CA ILE A 33 -9.19 -0.24 1.69
C ILE A 33 -9.89 1.04 1.23
N VAL A 34 -11.22 0.99 1.05
CA VAL A 34 -12.02 2.15 0.67
C VAL A 34 -11.97 3.21 1.76
N ASP A 35 -12.07 2.83 3.04
CA ASP A 35 -12.00 3.77 4.15
C ASP A 35 -10.65 4.47 4.24
N VAL A 36 -9.54 3.72 4.12
CA VAL A 36 -8.19 4.30 3.99
C VAL A 36 -8.13 5.28 2.81
N GLN A 37 -8.63 4.88 1.65
CA GLN A 37 -8.57 5.70 0.44
C GLN A 37 -9.40 6.98 0.56
N LEU A 38 -10.57 6.91 1.20
CA LEU A 38 -11.46 8.04 1.42
C LEU A 38 -10.80 9.08 2.33
N TYR A 39 -10.17 8.65 3.42
CA TYR A 39 -9.41 9.55 4.28
C TYR A 39 -8.24 10.19 3.54
N LEU A 40 -7.51 9.44 2.70
CA LEU A 40 -6.39 9.99 1.92
C LEU A 40 -6.86 11.04 0.91
N VAL A 41 -7.98 10.81 0.20
CA VAL A 41 -8.54 11.79 -0.73
C VAL A 41 -8.97 13.06 0.02
N ARG A 42 -9.71 12.91 1.13
CA ARG A 42 -10.14 14.06 1.94
C ARG A 42 -8.97 14.85 2.51
N LEU A 43 -7.93 14.16 3.00
CA LEU A 43 -6.74 14.81 3.53
C LEU A 43 -5.96 15.54 2.43
N ALA A 44 -5.86 14.95 1.24
CA ALA A 44 -5.21 15.60 0.11
C ALA A 44 -5.94 16.89 -0.31
N ASP A 45 -7.27 16.85 -0.36
CA ASP A 45 -8.10 18.03 -0.66
C ASP A 45 -7.90 19.15 0.38
N GLU A 46 -8.00 18.83 1.67
CA GLU A 46 -7.81 19.80 2.76
C GLU A 46 -6.41 20.43 2.77
N LEU A 47 -5.39 19.65 2.39
CA LEU A 47 -4.00 20.13 2.33
C LEU A 47 -3.63 20.75 0.97
N GLY A 48 -4.54 20.81 0.01
CA GLY A 48 -4.26 21.30 -1.35
C GLY A 48 -3.22 20.47 -2.12
N VAL A 49 -3.14 19.16 -1.82
CA VAL A 49 -2.22 18.22 -2.47
C VAL A 49 -2.90 17.62 -3.69
N ASP A 50 -2.37 17.89 -4.89
CA ASP A 50 -2.72 17.12 -6.08
C ASP A 50 -2.14 15.70 -5.97
N ILE A 51 -2.99 14.76 -5.58
CA ILE A 51 -2.60 13.37 -5.32
C ILE A 51 -2.14 12.66 -6.60
N LEU A 52 -2.73 12.97 -7.77
CA LEU A 52 -2.34 12.36 -9.05
C LEU A 52 -0.94 12.83 -9.45
N GLN A 53 -0.68 14.13 -9.32
CA GLN A 53 0.64 14.69 -9.58
C GLN A 53 1.68 14.17 -8.58
N ALA A 54 1.30 14.01 -7.30
CA ALA A 54 2.17 13.45 -6.28
C ALA A 54 2.55 11.98 -6.58
N VAL A 55 1.58 11.17 -6.99
CA VAL A 55 1.81 9.77 -7.42
C VAL A 55 2.73 9.74 -8.65
N ALA A 56 2.46 10.55 -9.68
CA ALA A 56 3.28 10.60 -10.89
C ALA A 56 4.75 10.96 -10.58
N ARG A 57 4.98 11.98 -9.75
CA ARG A 57 6.33 12.32 -9.28
C ARG A 57 6.99 11.17 -8.53
N LYS A 58 6.23 10.47 -7.69
CA LYS A 58 6.75 9.37 -6.88
C LYS A 58 7.15 8.16 -7.73
N VAL A 59 6.40 7.85 -8.79
CA VAL A 59 6.75 6.78 -9.75
C VAL A 59 8.09 7.07 -10.41
N VAL A 60 8.28 8.28 -10.95
CA VAL A 60 9.55 8.69 -11.58
C VAL A 60 10.73 8.60 -10.60
N LEU A 61 10.54 9.06 -9.36
CA LEU A 61 11.58 8.95 -8.32
C LEU A 61 11.87 7.50 -7.93
N ASN A 62 10.85 6.64 -7.91
CA ASN A 62 11.03 5.23 -7.60
C ASN A 62 11.74 4.48 -8.72
N GLU A 63 11.50 4.80 -9.99
CA GLU A 63 12.25 4.24 -11.14
C GLU A 63 13.73 4.62 -11.08
N ALA A 64 14.04 5.86 -10.71
CA ALA A 64 15.42 6.31 -10.52
C ALA A 64 16.10 5.60 -9.32
N LYS A 65 15.34 5.30 -8.26
CA LYS A 65 15.84 4.63 -7.05
C LYS A 65 15.93 3.11 -7.20
N TYR A 66 15.05 2.52 -8.00
CA TYR A 66 14.94 1.09 -8.25
C TYR A 66 14.77 0.83 -9.75
N PRO A 67 15.88 0.83 -10.52
CA PRO A 67 15.83 0.50 -11.93
C PRO A 67 15.17 -0.88 -12.13
N ALA A 68 14.33 -1.03 -13.16
CA ALA A 68 13.53 -2.25 -13.38
C ALA A 68 14.35 -3.56 -13.41
N GLU A 69 15.65 -3.47 -13.73
CA GLU A 69 16.61 -4.58 -13.68
C GLU A 69 16.89 -5.10 -12.25
N GLN A 70 16.66 -4.28 -11.22
CA GLN A 70 16.86 -4.65 -9.81
C GLN A 70 15.58 -5.17 -9.12
N VAL A 71 14.39 -4.95 -9.71
CA VAL A 71 13.09 -5.20 -9.04
C VAL A 71 12.38 -6.46 -9.56
N ARG A 72 12.84 -7.06 -10.67
CA ARG A 72 12.35 -8.36 -11.14
C ARG A 72 12.85 -9.50 -10.24
N GLY A 73 12.24 -9.66 -9.06
CA GLY A 73 12.29 -10.90 -8.30
C GLY A 73 12.82 -10.83 -6.86
N SER A 74 12.80 -9.69 -6.19
CA SER A 74 13.20 -9.65 -4.78
C SER A 74 12.31 -8.77 -3.91
N ALA A 75 11.30 -9.39 -3.30
CA ALA A 75 10.71 -8.91 -2.04
C ALA A 75 11.63 -9.17 -0.83
N LYS A 76 12.94 -9.35 -1.03
CA LYS A 76 13.93 -9.39 0.06
C LYS A 76 14.51 -8.00 0.25
N LYS A 77 13.85 -7.26 1.14
CA LYS A 77 14.39 -6.25 2.07
C LYS A 77 15.60 -5.44 1.58
N TYR A 78 15.34 -4.21 1.15
CA TYR A 78 16.32 -3.14 1.20
C TYR A 78 16.37 -2.54 2.61
N ASP A 79 16.88 -3.30 3.59
CA ASP A 79 17.34 -2.74 4.86
C ASP A 79 18.78 -2.24 4.68
N ARG A 80 18.90 -0.94 4.34
CA ARG A 80 19.99 0.01 4.73
C ARG A 80 20.31 1.00 3.62
N TYR A 81 19.99 2.27 3.89
CA TYR A 81 20.91 3.41 3.74
C TYR A 81 20.49 4.41 4.83
N LYS A 82 21.11 4.36 6.02
CA LYS A 82 22.24 5.19 6.46
C LYS A 82 22.09 6.68 6.11
N SER A 83 21.72 7.47 7.11
CA SER A 83 22.53 8.61 7.59
C SER A 83 22.87 8.37 9.05
#